data_AF-A0A1H0N094-F1
#
_entry.id   AF-A0A1H0N094-F1
#
_cell.length_a   1.000
_cell.length_b   1.000
_cell.length_c   1.000
_cell.angle_alpha   90.00
_cell.angle_beta   90.00
_cell.angle_gamma   90.00
#
_symmetry.space_group_name_H-M   'P 1'
#
loop_
_entity.id
_entity.type
_entity.pdbx_description
1 polymer ?
#
loop_
_entity_poly.entity_id
_entity_poly.type
_entity_poly.pdbx_seq_one_letter_code
_entity_poly.pdbx_strand_id
1 'polypeptide(L)'
;MQEQVLPAYQVKFAYLTKYKQTRHLYHQLVIADDEASALKRGRQMMMRRSPDARIVHESCVLRPDSADVESAAAQGWKLNENWWSRPIRPDDDLAAIAKHGFAHSNQVHAKSAMDCVMIDKRAA
;
A
#
# COMPACT_ATOMS: atom_id res chain seq x y z
N MET A 1 2.77 8.62 -26.17
CA MET A 1 3.69 8.31 -25.06
C MET A 1 3.07 7.14 -24.31
N GLN A 2 3.73 5.99 -24.26
CA GLN A 2 3.30 4.91 -23.37
C GLN A 2 3.58 5.40 -21.93
N GLU A 3 2.57 5.50 -21.09
CA GLU A 3 2.77 5.66 -19.65
C GLU A 3 3.60 4.45 -19.18
N GLN A 4 4.82 4.72 -18.74
CA GLN A 4 5.67 3.69 -18.17
C GLN A 4 5.10 3.37 -16.79
N VAL A 5 4.31 2.29 -16.72
CA VAL A 5 3.75 1.78 -15.46
C VAL A 5 4.90 1.44 -14.53
N LEU A 6 5.09 2.25 -13.49
CA LEU A 6 6.16 2.03 -12.53
C LEU A 6 5.80 0.86 -11.58
N PRO A 7 6.71 -0.10 -11.36
CA PRO A 7 6.40 -1.24 -10.52
C PRO A 7 6.19 -0.83 -9.07
N ALA A 8 5.24 -1.51 -8.43
CA ALA A 8 4.93 -1.34 -7.03
C ALA A 8 5.43 -2.54 -6.22
N TYR A 9 6.29 -2.25 -5.25
CA TYR A 9 6.89 -3.23 -4.37
C TYR A 9 6.27 -3.18 -2.99
N GLN A 10 6.02 -4.36 -2.43
CA GLN A 10 5.68 -4.54 -1.04
C GLN A 10 6.97 -4.70 -0.23
N VAL A 11 7.33 -3.67 0.53
CA VAL A 11 8.50 -3.66 1.39
C VAL A 11 8.10 -3.99 2.83
N LYS A 12 8.78 -4.96 3.44
CA LYS A 12 8.58 -5.37 4.82
C LYS A 12 9.91 -5.37 5.57
N PHE A 13 9.93 -4.77 6.76
CA PHE A 13 11.07 -4.83 7.67
C PHE A 13 10.66 -5.38 9.02
N ALA A 14 11.38 -6.38 9.50
CA ALA A 14 11.40 -6.67 10.93
C ALA A 14 12.48 -5.81 11.57
N TYR A 15 12.15 -5.10 12.65
CA TYR A 15 13.08 -4.20 13.32
C TYR A 15 12.92 -4.21 14.84
N LEU A 16 13.98 -3.78 15.53
CA LEU A 16 14.01 -3.56 16.97
C LEU A 16 14.14 -2.06 17.25
N THR A 17 13.56 -1.61 18.35
CA THR A 17 13.77 -0.23 18.84
C THR A 17 14.76 -0.22 20.00
N LYS A 18 15.47 0.90 20.19
CA LYS A 18 16.48 1.06 21.24
C LYS A 18 15.94 0.82 22.67
N TYR A 19 14.71 1.27 22.94
CA TYR A 19 14.15 1.29 24.30
C TYR A 19 13.25 0.09 24.61
N LYS A 20 12.71 -0.57 23.59
CA LYS A 20 11.91 -1.78 23.74
C LYS A 20 12.48 -2.81 22.78
N GLN A 21 13.09 -3.85 23.32
CA GLN A 21 13.52 -5.04 22.55
C GLN A 21 12.32 -5.85 22.03
N THR A 22 11.17 -5.21 21.83
CA THR A 22 10.01 -5.77 21.15
C THR A 22 10.30 -5.81 19.66
N ARG A 23 9.98 -6.94 19.02
CA ARG A 23 10.06 -7.11 17.58
C ARG A 23 8.89 -6.36 16.94
N HIS A 24 9.19 -5.43 16.05
CA HIS A 24 8.21 -4.69 15.29
C HIS A 24 8.26 -5.08 13.82
N LEU A 25 7.12 -4.94 13.16
CA LEU A 25 6.99 -5.11 11.72
C LEU A 25 6.63 -3.76 11.10
N TYR A 26 7.39 -3.38 10.08
CA TYR A 26 7.11 -2.29 9.18
C TYR A 26 6.67 -2.87 7.85
N HIS A 27 5.61 -2.32 7.27
CA HIS A 27 5.08 -2.74 5.99
C HIS A 27 4.64 -1.51 5.22
N GLN A 28 5.17 -1.36 4.00
CA GLN A 28 4.88 -0.21 3.15
C GLN A 28 4.88 -0.61 1.68
N LEU A 29 4.00 0.02 0.91
CA LEU A 29 4.07 -0.02 -0.55
C LEU A 29 4.99 1.08 -1.07
N VAL A 30 5.89 0.71 -1.99
CA VAL A 30 6.87 1.61 -2.58
C VAL A 30 6.84 1.47 -4.10
N ILE A 31 6.55 2.56 -4.80
CA ILE A 31 6.70 2.65 -6.26
C ILE A 31 8.15 3.02 -6.57
N ALA A 32 8.83 2.18 -7.35
CA ALA A 32 10.24 2.33 -7.71
C ALA A 32 10.56 1.54 -8.99
N ASP A 33 11.67 1.85 -9.63
CA ASP A 33 12.09 1.19 -10.89
C ASP A 33 12.52 -0.27 -10.69
N ASP A 34 13.09 -0.57 -9.51
CA ASP A 34 13.60 -1.89 -9.16
C ASP A 34 13.50 -2.18 -7.65
N GLU A 35 13.79 -3.43 -7.28
CA GLU A 35 13.73 -3.92 -5.90
C GLU A 35 14.71 -3.17 -4.97
N ALA A 36 15.91 -2.85 -5.46
CA ALA A 36 16.95 -2.19 -4.68
C ALA A 36 16.56 -0.75 -4.33
N SER A 37 15.97 -0.05 -5.29
CA SER A 37 15.43 1.30 -5.15
C SER A 37 14.20 1.31 -4.23
N ALA A 38 13.33 0.30 -4.33
CA ALA A 38 12.22 0.11 -3.42
C ALA A 38 12.68 -0.08 -1.96
N LEU A 39 13.66 -0.96 -1.74
CA LEU A 39 14.25 -1.20 -0.41
C LEU A 39 14.91 0.06 0.15
N LYS A 40 15.69 0.78 -0.67
CA LYS A 40 16.34 2.03 -0.26
C LYS A 40 15.32 3.08 0.19
N ARG A 41 14.25 3.28 -0.59
CA ARG A 41 13.19 4.23 -0.25
C ARG A 41 12.38 3.77 0.96
N GLY A 42 12.10 2.47 1.07
CA GLY A 42 11.50 1.86 2.25
C GLY A 42 12.31 2.15 3.52
N ARG A 43 13.63 1.93 3.50
CA ARG A 43 14.52 2.22 4.64
C ARG A 43 14.44 3.69 5.06
N GLN A 44 14.46 4.62 4.10
CA GLN A 44 14.31 6.05 4.39
C GLN A 44 12.99 6.37 5.08
N MET A 45 11.88 5.79 4.62
CA MET A 45 10.56 5.97 5.24
C MET A 45 10.51 5.38 6.65
N MET A 46 11.11 4.20 6.84
CA MET A 46 11.18 3.55 8.15
C MET A 46 12.02 4.37 9.13
N MET A 47 13.21 4.82 8.73
CA MET A 47 14.08 5.67 9.55
C MET A 47 13.40 7.00 9.95
N ARG A 48 12.59 7.60 9.06
CA ARG A 48 11.79 8.79 9.43
C ARG A 48 10.76 8.46 10.52
N ARG A 49 10.16 7.27 10.49
CA ARG A 49 9.19 6.81 11.51
C ARG A 49 9.87 6.39 12.81
N SER A 50 11.04 5.77 12.74
CA SER A 50 11.78 5.26 13.89
C SER A 50 13.30 5.42 13.64
N PRO A 51 13.87 6.58 14.02
CA PRO A 51 15.27 6.92 13.69
C PRO A 51 16.30 5.95 14.26
N ASP A 52 16.02 5.38 15.44
CA ASP A 52 16.91 4.44 16.14
C ASP A 52 16.57 2.96 15.86
N ALA A 53 15.78 2.68 14.82
CA ALA A 53 15.37 1.31 14.52
C ALA A 53 16.53 0.50 13.92
N ARG A 54 16.78 -0.67 14.51
CA ARG A 54 17.69 -1.66 13.93
C ARG A 54 16.89 -2.67 13.12
N ILE A 55 17.00 -2.61 11.80
CA ILE A 55 16.44 -3.61 10.91
C ILE A 55 17.18 -4.93 11.11
N VAL A 56 16.43 -6.02 11.35
CA VAL A 56 16.98 -7.38 11.50
C VAL A 56 16.65 -8.27 10.31
N HIS A 57 15.61 -7.93 9.53
CA HIS A 57 15.25 -8.64 8.32
C HIS A 57 14.54 -7.69 7.34
N GLU A 58 14.82 -7.86 6.06
CA GLU A 58 14.20 -7.12 4.96
C GLU A 58 13.59 -8.09 3.96
N SER A 59 12.42 -7.74 3.45
CA SER A 59 11.77 -8.43 2.34
C SER A 59 11.19 -7.37 1.40
N CYS A 60 11.37 -7.60 0.11
CA CYS A 60 10.80 -6.79 -0.96
C CYS A 60 10.21 -7.73 -1.99
N VAL A 61 8.96 -7.51 -2.37
CA VAL A 61 8.27 -8.37 -3.33
C VAL A 61 7.52 -7.49 -4.31
N LEU A 62 7.73 -7.70 -5.61
CA LEU A 62 6.91 -7.06 -6.64
C LEU A 62 5.46 -7.51 -6.45
N ARG A 63 4.53 -6.56 -6.38
CA ARG A 63 3.13 -6.90 -6.23
C ARG A 63 2.55 -7.45 -7.53
N PRO A 64 1.68 -8.47 -7.47
CA PRO A 64 1.04 -9.02 -8.66
C PRO A 64 0.05 -8.02 -9.31
N ASP A 65 -0.46 -7.06 -8.54
CA ASP A 65 -1.38 -6.01 -8.99
C ASP A 65 -0.67 -4.67 -9.22
N SER A 66 0.65 -4.67 -9.48
CA SER A 66 1.47 -3.45 -9.57
C SER A 66 0.96 -2.44 -10.60
N ALA A 67 0.28 -2.90 -11.65
CA ALA A 67 -0.23 -2.04 -12.72
C ALA A 67 -1.30 -1.04 -12.25
N ASP A 68 -2.14 -1.45 -11.30
CA ASP A 68 -3.26 -0.62 -10.82
C ASP A 68 -2.90 0.20 -9.57
N VAL A 69 -1.72 -0.05 -8.98
CA VAL A 69 -1.31 0.55 -7.70
C VAL A 69 -1.22 2.07 -7.79
N GLU A 70 -0.63 2.60 -8.86
CA GLU A 70 -0.50 4.04 -9.04
C GLU A 70 -1.87 4.70 -9.19
N SER A 71 -2.76 4.10 -9.98
CA SER A 71 -4.13 4.58 -10.14
C SER A 71 -4.91 4.54 -8.81
N ALA A 72 -4.82 3.44 -8.06
CA ALA A 72 -5.45 3.32 -6.74
C ALA A 72 -4.90 4.38 -5.77
N ALA A 73 -3.58 4.55 -5.70
CA ALA A 73 -2.95 5.56 -4.85
C ALA A 73 -3.34 7.00 -5.25
N ALA A 74 -3.45 7.30 -6.55
CA ALA A 74 -3.90 8.59 -7.06
C ALA A 74 -5.36 8.88 -6.67
N GLN A 75 -6.20 7.85 -6.59
CA GLN A 75 -7.56 7.96 -6.07
C GLN A 75 -7.64 8.01 -4.54
N GLY A 76 -6.51 8.10 -3.84
CA GLY A 76 -6.45 8.29 -2.39
C GLY A 76 -6.54 7.00 -1.57
N TRP A 77 -6.44 5.83 -2.20
CA TRP A 77 -6.33 4.57 -1.48
C TRP A 77 -4.97 4.42 -0.82
N LYS A 78 -4.97 3.82 0.38
CA LYS A 78 -3.77 3.56 1.17
C LYS A 78 -3.71 2.08 1.53
N LEU A 79 -2.58 1.43 1.26
CA LEU A 79 -2.36 0.05 1.69
C LEU A 79 -1.92 0.00 3.16
N ASN A 80 -2.68 -0.68 4.00
CA ASN A 80 -2.35 -0.98 5.40
C ASN A 80 -2.62 -2.45 5.70
N GLU A 81 -1.68 -3.17 6.32
CA GLU A 81 -1.86 -4.57 6.76
C GLU A 81 -2.47 -5.52 5.70
N ASN A 82 -2.13 -5.28 4.42
CA ASN A 82 -2.62 -6.00 3.22
C ASN A 82 -4.04 -5.64 2.75
N TRP A 83 -4.62 -4.56 3.27
CA TRP A 83 -5.87 -3.99 2.80
C TRP A 83 -5.64 -2.60 2.25
N TRP A 84 -6.17 -2.35 1.07
CA TRP A 84 -6.32 -0.99 0.58
C TRP A 84 -7.52 -0.37 1.26
N SER A 85 -7.38 0.85 1.77
CA SER A 85 -8.50 1.58 2.31
C SER A 85 -8.53 3.05 1.90
N ARG A 86 -9.74 3.60 1.79
CA ARG A 86 -10.00 5.04 1.66
C ARG A 86 -11.28 5.41 2.41
N PRO A 87 -11.49 6.69 2.81
CA PRO A 87 -12.76 7.13 3.35
C PRO A 87 -13.93 6.88 2.37
N ILE A 88 -15.10 6.57 2.91
CA ILE A 88 -16.35 6.51 2.14
C ILE A 88 -16.68 7.93 1.63
N ARG A 89 -17.09 8.03 0.36
CA ARG A 89 -17.49 9.28 -0.30
C ARG A 89 -19.01 9.30 -0.54
N PRO A 90 -19.64 10.49 -0.63
CA PRO A 90 -21.08 10.59 -0.85
C PRO A 90 -21.58 9.96 -2.17
N ASP A 91 -20.73 9.91 -3.20
CA ASP A 91 -21.04 9.39 -4.54
C ASP A 91 -20.54 7.96 -4.76
N ASP A 92 -20.19 7.24 -3.69
CA ASP A 92 -19.72 5.86 -3.78
C ASP A 92 -20.84 4.91 -4.26
N ASP A 93 -20.53 4.12 -5.29
CA ASP A 93 -21.40 3.04 -5.74
C ASP A 93 -21.35 1.87 -4.75
N LEU A 94 -22.43 1.74 -3.96
CA LEU A 94 -22.56 0.69 -2.95
C LEU A 94 -22.54 -0.72 -3.55
N ALA A 95 -23.03 -0.90 -4.79
CA ALA A 95 -23.00 -2.20 -5.47
C ALA A 95 -21.58 -2.55 -5.91
N ALA A 96 -20.82 -1.58 -6.42
CA ALA A 96 -19.40 -1.76 -6.72
C ALA A 96 -18.59 -2.08 -5.46
N ILE A 97 -18.84 -1.37 -4.35
CA ILE A 97 -18.23 -1.66 -3.05
C ILE A 97 -18.54 -3.08 -2.60
N ALA A 98 -19.81 -3.51 -2.63
CA ALA A 98 -20.19 -4.86 -2.20
C ALA A 98 -19.58 -5.97 -3.06
N LYS A 99 -19.31 -5.70 -4.34
CA LYS A 99 -18.74 -6.65 -5.29
C LYS A 99 -17.21 -6.78 -5.17
N HIS A 100 -16.53 -5.67 -4.94
CA HIS A 100 -15.06 -5.58 -5.03
C HIS A 100 -14.38 -5.34 -3.67
N GLY A 101 -15.14 -5.08 -2.62
CA GLY A 101 -14.61 -4.75 -1.30
C GLY A 101 -15.67 -4.85 -0.21
N PHE A 102 -15.53 -4.00 0.81
CA PHE A 102 -16.55 -3.81 1.84
C PHE A 102 -16.36 -2.46 2.54
N ALA A 103 -17.41 -1.97 3.18
CA ALA A 103 -17.36 -0.79 4.03
C ALA A 103 -17.23 -1.19 5.51
N HIS A 104 -16.29 -0.58 6.22
CA HIS A 104 -16.12 -0.74 7.66
C HIS A 104 -15.43 0.48 8.29
N SER A 105 -15.93 0.93 9.45
CA SER A 105 -15.34 2.05 10.21
C SER A 105 -15.13 3.33 9.39
N ASN A 106 -16.18 3.76 8.66
CA ASN A 106 -16.16 4.91 7.74
C ASN A 106 -15.11 4.85 6.61
N GLN A 107 -14.63 3.65 6.30
CA GLN A 107 -13.71 3.41 5.19
C GLN A 107 -14.23 2.30 4.28
N VAL A 108 -13.91 2.40 3.00
CA VAL A 108 -14.00 1.31 2.05
C VAL A 108 -12.69 0.54 2.08
N HIS A 109 -12.76 -0.78 2.05
CA HIS A 109 -11.62 -1.69 2.07
C HIS A 109 -11.64 -2.59 0.83
N ALA A 110 -10.48 -2.81 0.21
CA ALA A 110 -10.30 -3.65 -0.97
C ALA A 110 -9.04 -4.53 -0.84
N LYS A 111 -9.07 -5.73 -1.43
CA LYS A 111 -7.95 -6.69 -1.36
C LYS A 111 -6.81 -6.37 -2.33
N SER A 112 -7.14 -5.79 -3.48
CA SER A 112 -6.19 -5.48 -4.54
C SER A 112 -6.34 -4.05 -5.05
N ALA A 113 -5.31 -3.53 -5.70
CA ALA A 113 -5.34 -2.24 -6.37
C ALA A 113 -6.34 -2.26 -7.55
N MET A 114 -6.47 -3.38 -8.25
CA MET A 114 -7.51 -3.59 -9.26
C MET A 114 -8.90 -3.40 -8.65
N ASP A 115 -9.18 -4.00 -7.49
CA ASP A 115 -10.47 -3.83 -6.81
C ASP A 115 -10.73 -2.37 -6.41
N CYS A 116 -9.69 -1.65 -5.97
CA CYS A 116 -9.78 -0.20 -5.71
C CYS A 116 -10.22 0.57 -6.95
N VAL A 117 -9.58 0.27 -8.09
CA VAL A 117 -9.90 0.89 -9.38
C VAL A 117 -11.31 0.50 -9.82
N MET A 118 -11.76 -0.73 -9.61
CA MET A 118 -13.11 -1.16 -9.94
C MET A 118 -14.19 -0.51 -9.06
N ILE A 119 -13.89 -0.23 -7.79
CA ILE A 119 -14.78 0.52 -6.90
C ILE A 119 -14.88 1.99 -7.34
N ASP A 120 -13.78 2.59 -7.77
CA ASP A 120 -13.74 4.00 -8.16
C ASP A 120 -14.09 4.25 -9.63
N LYS A 121 -14.11 3.22 -10.47
CA LYS A 121 -14.69 3.26 -11.81
C LYS A 121 -16.20 3.45 -11.64
N ARG A 122 -16.63 4.71 -11.67
CA ARG A 122 -18.05 5.08 -11.67
C ARG A 122 -18.85 4.18 -12.61
N ALA A 123 -20.02 3.74 -12.13
CA ALA A 123 -21.15 3.47 -13.00
C ALA A 123 -21.39 4.73 -13.84
N ALA A 124 -21.26 4.61 -15.16
CA ALA A 124 -21.56 5.67 -16.11
C ALA A 124 -23.03 6.10 -15.98
#